data_AF-A0A937BC56-F1
#
_entry.id   AF-A0A937BC56-F1
#
_cell.length_a   1.000
_cell.length_b   1.000
_cell.length_c   1.000
_cell.angle_alpha   90.00
_cell.angle_beta   90.00
_cell.angle_gamma   90.00
#
_symmetry.space_group_name_H-M   'P 1'
#
loop_
_entity.id
_entity.type
_entity.pdbx_description
1 polymer ?
#
loop_
_entity_poly.entity_id
_entity_poly.type
_entity_poly.pdbx_seq_one_letter_code
_entity_poly.pdbx_strand_id
1 'polypeptide(L)'
;MSCEKTTHGPVAEFIEFFPPLELPLSLLPDMSQIPSDPLPLPGVLQDAYILPFESDEVDEFTEYVPYGRIAGTKDYYAMIYWKAGVLRYEFILATYTAEGVPLSHAIVGGLRYEEEGILHSVAVINEDMSIVIAGRHGTNR
;
A
#
# COMPACT_ATOMS: atom_id res chain seq x y z
N MET A 1 9.90 -12.65 -34.78
CA MET A 1 9.26 -12.89 -33.47
C MET A 1 10.26 -12.45 -32.41
N SER A 2 10.20 -11.17 -32.04
CA SER A 2 11.08 -10.61 -31.01
C SER A 2 10.34 -10.72 -29.69
N CYS A 3 10.90 -11.49 -28.76
CA CYS A 3 10.39 -11.59 -27.40
C CYS A 3 10.78 -10.28 -26.70
N GLU A 4 9.82 -9.40 -26.41
CA GLU A 4 10.04 -8.24 -25.56
C GLU A 4 10.43 -8.74 -24.17
N LYS A 5 11.69 -8.53 -23.81
CA LYS A 5 12.14 -8.69 -22.43
C LYS A 5 11.64 -7.47 -21.67
N THR A 6 10.45 -7.57 -21.09
CA THR A 6 9.99 -6.63 -20.07
C THR A 6 10.99 -6.67 -18.93
N THR A 7 11.86 -5.66 -18.86
CA THR A 7 12.88 -5.55 -17.83
C THR A 7 12.20 -4.96 -16.61
N HIS A 8 11.53 -5.83 -15.85
CA HIS A 8 11.01 -5.49 -14.53
C HIS A 8 12.22 -5.16 -13.64
N GLY A 9 12.16 -4.08 -12.86
CA GLY A 9 13.18 -3.79 -11.85
C GLY A 9 13.34 -4.98 -10.89
N PRO A 10 14.53 -5.22 -10.32
CA PRO A 10 14.74 -6.35 -9.43
C PRO A 10 13.94 -6.19 -8.12
N VAL A 11 13.31 -7.28 -7.65
CA VAL A 11 12.52 -7.30 -6.39
C VAL A 11 13.31 -6.79 -5.19
N ALA A 12 14.63 -6.99 -5.19
CA ALA A 12 15.53 -6.50 -4.15
C ALA A 12 15.49 -4.96 -4.05
N GLU A 13 15.50 -4.26 -5.18
CA GLU A 13 15.41 -2.80 -5.24
C GLU A 13 14.05 -2.33 -4.73
N PHE A 14 12.96 -3.00 -5.14
CA PHE A 14 11.62 -2.69 -4.63
C PHE A 14 11.55 -2.79 -3.10
N ILE A 15 12.09 -3.85 -2.51
CA ILE A 15 12.06 -4.07 -1.05
C ILE A 15 12.86 -3.01 -0.29
N GLU A 16 13.93 -2.45 -0.86
CA GLU A 16 14.77 -1.43 -0.20
C GLU A 16 14.00 -0.13 0.11
N PHE A 17 12.94 0.17 -0.63
CA PHE A 17 12.06 1.30 -0.34
C PHE A 17 11.22 1.11 0.94
N PHE A 18 11.08 -0.13 1.43
CA PHE A 18 10.18 -0.47 2.54
C PHE A 18 10.98 -0.82 3.80
N PRO A 19 11.08 0.11 4.78
CA PRO A 19 11.73 -0.19 6.04
C PRO A 19 10.99 -1.31 6.79
N PRO A 20 11.70 -2.19 7.53
CA PRO A 20 11.05 -3.22 8.33
C PRO A 20 10.23 -2.60 9.46
N LEU A 21 9.03 -3.13 9.66
CA LEU A 21 8.07 -2.74 10.69
C LEU A 21 7.85 -3.91 11.65
N GLU A 22 7.91 -3.61 12.94
CA GLU A 22 7.60 -4.56 14.00
C GLU A 22 6.10 -4.52 14.33
N LEU A 23 5.58 -5.66 14.77
CA LEU A 23 4.19 -5.79 15.23
C LEU A 23 4.14 -5.74 16.77
N PRO A 24 3.03 -5.26 17.36
CA PRO A 24 1.83 -4.75 16.68
C PRO A 24 2.03 -3.34 16.10
N LEU A 25 1.30 -3.03 15.03
CA LEU A 25 1.38 -1.74 14.35
C LEU A 25 -0.02 -1.14 14.17
N SER A 26 -0.14 0.18 14.37
CA SER A 26 -1.36 0.94 14.10
C SER A 26 -1.19 1.82 12.87
N LEU A 27 -2.14 1.70 11.93
CA LEU A 27 -2.26 2.54 10.75
C LEU A 27 -3.42 3.53 10.99
N LEU A 28 -3.04 4.77 11.23
CA LEU A 28 -3.95 5.88 11.44
C LEU A 28 -4.36 6.46 10.08
N PRO A 29 -5.62 6.91 9.94
CA PRO A 29 -6.15 7.49 8.70
C PRO A 29 -5.68 8.92 8.43
N ASP A 30 -5.02 9.57 9.38
CA ASP A 30 -4.49 10.90 9.18
C ASP A 30 -3.09 10.85 8.52
N MET A 31 -2.75 11.93 7.83
CA MET A 31 -1.46 12.06 7.13
C MET A 31 -0.28 12.15 8.11
N SER A 32 -0.50 12.10 9.43
CA SER A 32 0.56 12.32 10.43
C SER A 32 1.64 11.25 10.37
N GLN A 33 1.30 10.06 9.85
CA GLN A 33 2.24 8.95 9.68
C GLN A 33 2.98 8.98 8.35
N ILE A 34 2.60 9.86 7.43
CA ILE A 34 3.28 10.06 6.15
C ILE A 34 4.32 11.17 6.31
N PRO A 35 5.56 10.98 5.84
CA PRO A 35 6.56 12.05 5.83
C PRO A 35 6.05 13.30 5.10
N SER A 36 6.48 14.49 5.55
CA SER A 36 6.07 15.76 4.91
C SER A 36 6.58 15.92 3.48
N ASP A 37 7.60 15.17 3.09
CA ASP A 37 8.14 15.07 1.74
C ASP A 37 8.24 13.56 1.38
N PRO A 38 7.10 12.92 1.06
CA PRO A 38 7.09 11.50 0.75
C PRO A 38 7.79 11.26 -0.58
N LEU A 39 8.69 10.28 -0.65
CA LEU A 39 9.31 9.85 -1.90
C LEU A 39 8.43 8.78 -2.56
N PRO A 40 7.75 9.07 -3.69
CA PRO A 40 6.96 8.07 -4.38
C PRO A 40 7.86 7.00 -5.01
N LEU A 41 7.31 5.81 -5.23
CA LEU A 41 8.01 4.77 -5.96
C LEU A 41 8.34 5.22 -7.40
N PRO A 42 9.51 4.87 -7.94
CA PRO A 42 9.78 5.00 -9.36
C PRO A 42 8.74 4.27 -10.22
N GLY A 43 8.33 4.86 -11.35
CA GLY A 43 7.29 4.29 -12.23
C GLY A 43 7.54 2.84 -12.65
N VAL A 44 8.79 2.48 -12.97
CA VAL A 44 9.17 1.10 -13.35
C VAL A 44 8.88 0.09 -12.23
N LEU A 45 9.01 0.49 -10.96
CA LEU A 45 8.68 -0.36 -9.82
C LEU A 45 7.16 -0.38 -9.55
N GLN A 46 6.46 0.73 -9.80
CA GLN A 46 4.99 0.76 -9.75
C GLN A 46 4.40 -0.21 -10.79
N ASP A 47 4.85 -0.12 -12.04
CA ASP A 47 4.39 -0.99 -13.14
C ASP A 47 4.59 -2.47 -12.83
N ALA A 48 5.72 -2.81 -12.20
CA ALA A 48 6.08 -4.19 -11.90
C ALA A 48 5.37 -4.76 -10.67
N TYR A 49 5.15 -3.95 -9.62
CA TYR A 49 4.77 -4.46 -8.30
C TYR A 49 3.49 -3.87 -7.73
N ILE A 50 3.06 -2.69 -8.17
CA ILE A 50 1.84 -2.03 -7.67
C ILE A 50 0.70 -2.19 -8.65
N LEU A 51 0.91 -1.78 -9.91
CA LEU A 51 -0.15 -1.78 -10.92
C LEU A 51 -0.75 -3.15 -11.26
N PRO A 52 -0.07 -4.31 -11.08
CA PRO A 52 -0.75 -5.60 -11.23
C PRO A 52 -1.94 -5.82 -10.27
N PHE A 53 -2.02 -5.05 -9.19
CA PHE A 53 -3.14 -5.06 -8.25
C PHE A 53 -4.22 -4.03 -8.58
N GLU A 54 -3.86 -2.97 -9.30
CA GLU A 54 -4.72 -1.85 -9.62
C GLU A 54 -5.33 -2.08 -11.01
N SER A 55 -6.61 -1.77 -11.19
CA SER A 55 -7.25 -1.86 -12.52
C SER A 55 -6.68 -0.81 -13.49
N ASP A 56 -6.90 -1.00 -14.80
CA ASP A 56 -6.36 -0.18 -15.90
C ASP A 56 -6.62 1.35 -15.81
N GLU A 57 -7.54 1.79 -14.95
CA GLU A 57 -7.80 3.22 -14.67
C GLU A 57 -6.97 3.71 -13.47
N VAL A 58 -5.67 3.82 -13.66
CA VAL A 58 -4.80 4.55 -12.74
C VAL A 58 -4.93 6.04 -13.06
N ASP A 59 -5.42 6.81 -12.09
CA ASP A 59 -5.47 8.28 -12.20
C ASP A 59 -4.04 8.86 -12.22
N GLU A 60 -3.76 9.78 -13.15
CA GLU A 60 -2.46 10.46 -13.30
C GLU A 60 -2.03 11.24 -12.06
N PHE A 61 -2.97 11.57 -11.17
CA PHE A 61 -2.71 12.24 -9.89
C PHE A 61 -2.53 11.26 -8.72
N THR A 62 -2.45 9.94 -8.97
CA THR A 62 -2.23 8.95 -7.92
C THR A 62 -0.74 8.75 -7.67
N GLU A 63 -0.31 8.99 -6.43
CA GLU A 63 1.03 8.65 -5.97
C GLU A 63 1.01 7.39 -5.09
N TYR A 64 2.02 6.54 -5.27
CA TYR A 64 2.23 5.35 -4.43
C TYR A 64 3.49 5.55 -3.59
N VAL A 65 3.29 5.72 -2.30
CA VAL A 65 4.36 6.04 -1.34
C VAL A 65 4.66 4.81 -0.48
N PRO A 66 5.90 4.31 -0.45
CA PRO A 66 6.30 3.22 0.44
C PRO A 66 6.10 3.62 1.91
N TYR A 67 5.52 2.73 2.72
CA TYR A 67 5.39 2.93 4.16
C TYR A 67 6.32 2.00 4.94
N GLY A 68 6.26 0.69 4.65
CA GLY A 68 7.19 -0.27 5.23
C GLY A 68 6.74 -1.71 5.02
N ARG A 69 7.51 -2.66 5.54
CA ARG A 69 7.26 -4.10 5.38
C ARG A 69 7.16 -4.80 6.72
N ILE A 70 6.22 -5.72 6.86
CA ILE A 70 6.10 -6.51 8.08
C ILE A 70 7.34 -7.41 8.23
N ALA A 71 8.08 -7.24 9.33
CA ALA A 71 9.25 -8.06 9.62
C ALA A 71 8.86 -9.49 10.03
N GLY A 72 9.77 -10.45 9.83
CA GLY A 72 9.59 -11.82 10.31
C GLY A 72 8.78 -12.76 9.40
N THR A 73 8.27 -12.28 8.26
CA THR A 73 7.72 -13.16 7.21
C THR A 73 8.85 -13.92 6.52
N LYS A 74 8.70 -15.24 6.34
CA LYS A 74 9.77 -16.11 5.81
C LYS A 74 9.59 -16.47 4.34
N ASP A 75 8.36 -16.79 3.95
CA ASP A 75 8.05 -17.36 2.63
C ASP A 75 7.39 -16.36 1.67
N TYR A 76 7.12 -15.16 2.17
CA TYR A 76 6.43 -14.11 1.44
C TYR A 76 6.84 -12.74 1.98
N TYR A 77 6.55 -11.71 1.20
CA TYR A 77 6.71 -10.32 1.57
C TYR A 77 5.34 -9.70 1.84
N ALA A 78 5.20 -8.99 2.95
CA ALA A 78 4.03 -8.17 3.27
C ALA A 78 4.46 -6.70 3.30
N MET A 79 4.03 -5.94 2.30
CA MET A 79 4.38 -4.55 2.06
C MET A 79 3.18 -3.67 2.34
N ILE A 80 3.41 -2.56 3.03
CA ILE A 80 2.43 -1.51 3.28
C ILE A 80 2.87 -0.31 2.45
N TYR A 81 1.98 0.17 1.60
CA TYR A 81 2.16 1.43 0.88
C TYR A 81 0.92 2.30 1.05
N TRP A 82 1.13 3.59 0.89
CA TRP A 82 0.08 4.58 0.90
C TRP A 82 -0.26 5.00 -0.52
N LYS A 83 -1.54 4.89 -0.88
CA LYS A 83 -2.10 5.32 -2.16
C LYS A 83 -2.72 6.71 -1.97
N ALA A 84 -2.07 7.71 -2.54
CA ALA A 84 -2.48 9.10 -2.47
C ALA A 84 -3.14 9.50 -3.78
N GLY A 85 -4.45 9.25 -3.88
CA GLY A 85 -5.27 9.66 -5.02
C GLY A 85 -6.14 10.87 -4.70
N VAL A 86 -6.84 11.38 -5.71
CA VAL A 86 -7.81 12.46 -5.53
C VAL A 86 -8.94 11.97 -4.63
N LEU A 87 -9.11 12.62 -3.47
CA LEU A 87 -10.14 12.30 -2.47
C LEU A 87 -10.07 10.88 -1.88
N ARG A 88 -8.94 10.17 -2.07
CA ARG A 88 -8.72 8.80 -1.61
C ARG A 88 -7.30 8.67 -1.08
N TYR A 89 -7.17 8.44 0.23
CA TYR A 89 -5.90 8.30 0.91
C TYR A 89 -5.91 6.99 1.68
N GLU A 90 -5.37 5.94 1.09
CA GLU A 90 -5.58 4.57 1.54
C GLU A 90 -4.25 3.90 1.87
N PHE A 91 -4.17 3.23 3.02
CA PHE A 91 -3.10 2.27 3.30
C PHE A 91 -3.48 0.93 2.71
N ILE A 92 -2.61 0.41 1.84
CA ILE A 92 -2.74 -0.89 1.22
C ILE A 92 -1.72 -1.83 1.85
N LEU A 93 -2.19 -3.01 2.28
CA LEU A 93 -1.33 -4.15 2.57
C LEU A 93 -1.30 -5.05 1.34
N ALA A 94 -0.16 -5.14 0.68
CA ALA A 94 0.09 -6.01 -0.47
C ALA A 94 1.06 -7.13 -0.10
N THR A 95 0.82 -8.31 -0.65
CA THR A 95 1.61 -9.52 -0.41
C THR A 95 2.19 -10.07 -1.69
N TYR A 96 3.41 -10.60 -1.62
CA TYR A 96 4.16 -11.13 -2.75
C TYR A 96 4.86 -12.42 -2.36
N THR A 97 5.11 -13.31 -3.32
CA THR A 97 6.01 -14.47 -3.10
C THR A 97 7.43 -13.99 -2.79
N ALA A 98 8.30 -14.90 -2.33
CA ALA A 98 9.72 -14.60 -2.12
C ALA A 98 10.44 -14.13 -3.40
N GLU A 99 9.91 -14.45 -4.58
CA GLU A 99 10.41 -14.02 -5.90
C GLU A 99 9.82 -12.67 -6.36
N GLY A 100 8.91 -12.08 -5.57
CA GLY A 100 8.26 -10.81 -5.90
C GLY A 100 7.01 -10.94 -6.78
N VAL A 101 6.44 -12.14 -6.92
CA VAL A 101 5.20 -12.31 -7.67
C VAL A 101 4.01 -11.83 -6.83
N PRO A 102 3.14 -10.94 -7.34
CA PRO A 102 1.93 -10.48 -6.64
C PRO A 102 1.03 -11.64 -6.19
N LEU A 103 0.63 -11.65 -4.90
CA LEU A 103 -0.28 -12.65 -4.33
C LEU A 103 -1.67 -12.08 -4.04
N SER A 104 -1.74 -11.02 -3.24
CA SER A 104 -3.01 -10.40 -2.81
C SER A 104 -2.77 -9.01 -2.24
N HIS A 105 -3.78 -8.16 -2.25
CA HIS A 105 -3.77 -6.88 -1.56
C HIS A 105 -5.12 -6.63 -0.84
N ALA A 106 -5.08 -5.75 0.16
CA ALA A 106 -6.28 -5.24 0.81
C ALA A 106 -6.07 -3.80 1.29
N ILE A 107 -7.12 -2.98 1.19
CA ILE A 107 -7.19 -1.68 1.88
C ILE A 107 -7.33 -1.98 3.37
N VAL A 108 -6.38 -1.52 4.17
CA VAL A 108 -6.34 -1.77 5.62
C VAL A 108 -6.64 -0.52 6.44
N GLY A 109 -6.55 0.67 5.88
CA GLY A 109 -6.88 1.91 6.59
C GLY A 109 -6.90 3.11 5.66
N GLY A 110 -7.28 4.27 6.19
CA GLY A 110 -7.25 5.52 5.44
C GLY A 110 -8.56 6.30 5.42
N LEU A 111 -8.58 7.30 4.55
CA LEU A 111 -9.63 8.31 4.39
C LEU A 111 -10.17 8.27 2.96
N ARG A 112 -11.48 8.12 2.81
CA ARG A 112 -12.17 8.16 1.52
C ARG A 112 -13.35 9.10 1.57
N TYR A 113 -13.41 10.03 0.62
CA TYR A 113 -14.59 10.86 0.43
C TYR A 113 -15.53 10.19 -0.57
N GLU A 114 -16.78 10.03 -0.16
CA GLU A 114 -17.86 9.47 -0.97
C GLU A 114 -19.01 10.47 -1.03
N GLU A 115 -19.96 10.25 -1.94
CA GLU A 115 -21.13 11.13 -2.06
C GLU A 115 -21.94 11.22 -0.75
N GLU A 116 -21.98 10.12 0.01
CA GLU A 116 -22.76 10.00 1.25
C GLU A 116 -22.02 10.49 2.51
N GLY A 117 -20.73 10.81 2.40
CA GLY A 117 -19.93 11.24 3.54
C GLY A 117 -18.44 10.91 3.45
N ILE A 118 -17.80 10.95 4.61
CA ILE A 118 -16.37 10.67 4.75
C ILE A 118 -16.21 9.35 5.51
N LEU A 119 -15.56 8.38 4.87
CA LEU A 119 -15.12 7.14 5.51
C LEU A 119 -13.72 7.35 6.09
N HIS A 120 -13.57 7.13 7.38
CA HIS A 120 -12.32 7.27 8.10
C HIS A 120 -12.03 5.98 8.85
N SER A 121 -10.93 5.30 8.53
CA SER A 121 -10.62 3.96 9.04
C SER A 121 -9.22 3.85 9.63
N VAL A 122 -9.15 3.24 10.82
CA VAL A 122 -7.91 2.90 11.52
C VAL A 122 -7.73 1.38 11.43
N ALA A 123 -6.51 0.92 11.17
CA ALA A 123 -6.15 -0.49 11.33
C ALA A 123 -5.19 -0.71 12.50
N VAL A 124 -5.34 -1.85 13.14
CA VAL A 124 -4.29 -2.46 13.98
C VAL A 124 -3.94 -3.81 13.38
N ILE A 125 -2.67 -4.01 13.08
CA ILE A 125 -2.10 -5.32 12.72
C ILE A 125 -1.45 -5.88 13.98
N ASN A 126 -1.98 -7.00 14.48
CA ASN A 126 -1.52 -7.63 15.73
C ASN A 126 -0.35 -8.58 15.48
N GLU A 127 0.35 -9.00 16.55
CA GLU A 127 1.48 -9.93 16.49
C GLU A 127 1.14 -11.28 15.83
N ASP A 128 -0.12 -11.73 15.94
CA ASP A 128 -0.63 -12.96 15.31
C ASP A 128 -1.05 -12.76 13.84
N MET A 129 -0.71 -11.61 13.25
CA MET A 129 -1.08 -11.17 11.91
C MET A 129 -2.57 -10.91 11.71
N SER A 130 -3.40 -10.97 12.76
CA SER A 130 -4.79 -10.54 12.65
C SER A 130 -4.86 -9.03 12.42
N ILE A 131 -5.78 -8.61 11.55
CA ILE A 131 -6.00 -7.20 11.21
C ILE A 131 -7.38 -6.80 11.72
N VAL A 132 -7.43 -5.79 12.58
CA VAL A 132 -8.67 -5.19 13.07
C VAL A 132 -8.82 -3.81 12.46
N ILE A 133 -9.90 -3.60 11.72
CA ILE A 133 -10.22 -2.32 11.08
C ILE A 133 -11.43 -1.69 11.79
N ALA A 134 -11.25 -0.46 12.27
CA ALA A 134 -12.31 0.34 12.86
C ALA A 134 -12.62 1.53 11.95
N GLY A 135 -13.83 1.55 11.38
CA GLY A 135 -14.32 2.62 10.51
C GLY A 135 -15.30 3.55 11.21
N ARG A 136 -15.19 4.85 10.95
CA ARG A 136 -16.20 5.86 11.25
C ARG A 136 -16.75 6.39 9.94
N HIS A 137 -18.08 6.38 9.82
CA HIS A 137 -18.78 7.07 8.76
C HIS A 137 -19.21 8.46 9.27
N GLY A 138 -18.69 9.51 8.68
CA GLY A 138 -19.09 10.90 8.96
C GLY A 138 -20.07 11.39 7.89
N THR A 139 -21.28 11.77 8.29
CA THR A 139 -22.25 12.39 7.38
C THR A 139 -22.02 13.90 7.33
N ASN A 140 -21.99 14.50 6.13
CA ASN A 140 -22.05 15.96 5.97
C ASN A 140 -23.44 16.45 6.43
N ARG A 141 -23.56 16.94 7.67
CA ARG A 141 -24.72 17.70 8.15
C ARG A 141 -24.27 19.08 8.62
#